data_AF-A0A7V9JE39-F1
#
_entry.id   AF-A0A7V9JE39-F1
#
_cell.length_a   1.000
_cell.length_b   1.000
_cell.length_c   1.000
_cell.angle_alpha   90.00
_cell.angle_beta   90.00
_cell.angle_gamma   90.00
#
_symmetry.space_group_name_H-M   'P 1'
#
loop_
_entity.id
_entity.type
_entity.pdbx_description
1 polymer ?
#
loop_
_entity_poly.entity_id
_entity_poly.type
_entity_poly.pdbx_seq_one_letter_code
_entity_poly.pdbx_strand_id
1 'polypeptide(L)'
;EVEDGRHVVSVTPPVVICALTGLNEPRYPSLKGIMAARRKPIEDRQLADPPSPGAQMTWGSLRQEERAVEGTVIDDEPESAAKQVVAILKERNLI
;
A
#
# COMPACT_ATOMS: atom_id res chain seq x y z
N GLU A 1 -7.71 -7.54 -4.50
CA GLU A 1 -7.54 -8.08 -5.85
C GLU A 1 -6.14 -8.66 -5.88
N VAL A 2 -6.02 -9.92 -6.30
CA VAL A 2 -4.70 -10.53 -6.51
C VAL A 2 -4.34 -10.37 -7.98
N GLU A 3 -3.08 -10.61 -8.34
CA GLU A 3 -2.61 -10.47 -9.73
C GLU A 3 -3.47 -11.27 -10.74
N ASP A 4 -4.08 -12.38 -10.30
CA ASP A 4 -4.93 -13.26 -11.12
C ASP A 4 -6.44 -13.02 -10.93
N GLY A 5 -6.84 -11.89 -10.30
CA GLY A 5 -8.24 -11.48 -10.12
C GLY A 5 -8.78 -11.60 -8.69
N ARG A 6 -9.92 -12.28 -8.50
CA ARG A 6 -10.63 -12.35 -7.20
C ARG A 6 -10.83 -13.79 -6.74
N HIS A 7 -10.37 -14.08 -5.53
CA HIS A 7 -10.69 -15.33 -4.84
C HIS A 7 -11.91 -15.15 -3.94
N VAL A 8 -12.79 -16.16 -3.96
CA VAL A 8 -13.89 -16.31 -3.01
C VAL A 8 -13.53 -17.47 -2.11
N VAL A 9 -13.42 -17.22 -0.80
CA VAL A 9 -12.99 -18.21 0.20
C VAL A 9 -14.05 -18.31 1.28
N SER A 10 -14.40 -19.54 1.69
CA SER A 10 -15.26 -19.80 2.85
C SER A 10 -14.41 -20.22 4.04
N VAL A 11 -14.64 -19.62 5.20
CA VAL A 11 -13.89 -19.87 6.43
C VAL A 11 -14.84 -19.93 7.63
N THR A 12 -14.50 -20.77 8.62
CA THR A 12 -15.24 -20.85 9.89
C THR A 12 -14.60 -19.89 10.91
N PRO A 13 -15.38 -19.01 11.56
CA PRO A 13 -14.85 -18.13 12.62
C PRO A 13 -14.27 -18.93 13.81
N PRO A 14 -13.29 -18.39 14.56
CA PRO A 14 -12.72 -17.03 14.46
C PRO A 14 -11.66 -16.90 13.35
N VAL A 15 -11.66 -15.78 12.63
CA VAL A 15 -10.71 -15.49 11.53
C VAL A 15 -10.20 -14.06 11.62
N VAL A 16 -8.95 -13.84 11.21
CA VAL A 16 -8.33 -12.52 11.05
C VAL A 16 -8.34 -12.15 9.57
N ILE A 17 -8.82 -10.94 9.26
CA ILE A 17 -8.93 -10.44 7.88
C ILE A 17 -8.18 -9.12 7.78
N CYS A 18 -7.26 -9.02 6.82
CA CYS A 18 -6.60 -7.77 6.46
C CYS A 18 -7.42 -7.04 5.39
N ALA A 19 -7.85 -5.81 5.67
CA ALA A 19 -8.50 -4.96 4.68
C ALA A 19 -7.44 -4.19 3.88
N LEU A 20 -7.47 -4.35 2.56
CA LEU A 20 -6.58 -3.62 1.64
C LEU A 20 -7.20 -2.28 1.24
N THR A 21 -6.33 -1.33 0.86
CA THR A 21 -6.76 -0.07 0.24
C THR A 21 -7.61 -0.36 -0.99
N GLY A 22 -8.74 0.35 -1.15
CA GLY A 22 -9.68 0.13 -2.25
C GLY A 22 -10.79 -0.89 -1.97
N LEU A 23 -10.81 -1.55 -0.81
CA LEU A 23 -11.94 -2.40 -0.41
C LEU A 23 -13.26 -1.62 -0.34
N ASN A 24 -13.20 -0.37 0.14
CA ASN A 24 -14.32 0.54 0.22
C ASN A 24 -13.80 1.99 0.30
N GLU A 25 -14.66 2.94 -0.07
CA GLU A 25 -14.43 4.36 0.21
C GLU A 25 -14.85 4.66 1.66
N PRO A 26 -13.97 5.22 2.51
CA PRO A 26 -14.35 5.61 3.86
C PRO A 26 -15.42 6.71 3.84
N ARG A 27 -16.54 6.48 4.53
CA ARG A 27 -17.59 7.48 4.64
C ARG A 27 -17.12 8.72 5.40
N TYR A 28 -17.63 9.89 5.04
CA TYR A 28 -17.42 11.09 5.82
C TYR A 28 -18.11 10.98 7.20
N PRO A 29 -17.42 11.35 8.28
CA PRO A 29 -18.01 11.36 9.61
C PRO A 29 -18.98 12.54 9.76
N SER A 30 -20.09 12.34 10.49
CA SER A 30 -21.00 13.43 10.86
C SER A 30 -20.48 14.17 12.08
N LEU A 31 -20.83 15.45 12.23
CA LEU A 31 -20.43 16.25 13.41
C LEU A 31 -20.86 15.58 14.73
N LYS A 32 -22.09 15.08 14.80
CA LYS A 32 -22.61 14.32 15.95
C LYS A 32 -21.78 13.05 16.21
N GLY A 33 -21.39 12.34 15.14
CA GLY A 33 -20.53 11.16 15.21
C GLY A 33 -19.15 11.46 15.77
N ILE A 34 -18.53 12.56 15.33
CA ILE A 34 -17.24 13.03 15.84
C ILE A 34 -17.34 13.37 17.33
N MET A 35 -18.37 14.13 17.74
CA MET A 35 -18.57 14.49 19.15
C MET A 35 -18.79 13.27 20.04
N ALA A 36 -19.56 12.28 19.56
CA ALA A 36 -19.79 11.03 20.30
C ALA A 36 -18.53 10.18 20.41
N ALA A 37 -17.75 10.05 19.32
CA ALA A 37 -16.49 9.32 19.31
C ALA A 37 -15.47 9.91 20.29
N ARG A 38 -15.34 11.24 20.34
CA ARG A 38 -14.44 11.94 21.28
C ARG A 38 -14.74 11.64 22.75
N ARG A 39 -15.99 11.33 23.11
CA ARG A 39 -16.41 11.05 24.49
C ARG A 39 -16.21 9.58 24.89
N LYS A 40 -15.92 8.68 23.94
CA LYS A 40 -15.70 7.27 24.27
C LYS A 40 -14.40 7.14 25.05
N PRO A 41 -14.39 6.41 26.18
CA PRO A 41 -13.16 6.15 26.90
C PRO A 41 -12.23 5.32 26.01
N ILE A 42 -10.95 5.70 25.97
CA ILE A 42 -9.89 4.92 25.35
C ILE A 42 -9.23 4.13 26.47
N GLU A 43 -9.16 2.82 26.32
CA GLU A 43 -8.52 1.96 27.30
C GLU A 43 -7.03 1.83 26.99
N ASP A 44 -6.20 2.39 27.87
CA ASP A 44 -4.74 2.23 27.77
C ASP A 44 -4.33 0.93 28.47
N ARG A 45 -3.96 -0.06 27.67
CA ARG A 45 -3.43 -1.34 28.15
C ARG A 45 -1.91 -1.33 28.07
N GLN A 46 -1.24 -1.64 29.18
CA GLN A 46 0.18 -1.97 29.16
C GLN A 46 0.38 -3.43 28.78
N LEU A 47 1.45 -3.73 28.04
CA LEU A 47 1.89 -5.09 27.80
C LEU A 47 2.30 -5.72 29.14
N ALA A 48 1.66 -6.83 29.50
CA ALA A 48 2.02 -7.57 30.71
C ALA A 48 3.39 -8.28 30.54
N ASP A 49 3.65 -8.80 29.34
CA ASP A 49 4.88 -9.51 28.97
C ASP A 49 5.34 -9.13 27.55
N PRO A 50 6.65 -9.19 27.25
CA PRO A 50 7.15 -9.02 25.90
C PRO A 50 6.69 -10.17 24.98
N PRO A 51 6.37 -9.89 23.70
CA PRO A 51 6.01 -10.94 22.75
C PRO A 51 7.18 -11.93 22.58
N SER A 52 6.86 -13.23 22.61
CA SER A 52 7.82 -14.31 22.37
C SER A 52 7.54 -14.99 21.01
N PRO A 53 8.56 -15.23 20.17
CA PRO A 53 9.93 -14.79 20.32
C PRO A 53 10.03 -13.26 20.17
N GLY A 54 10.96 -12.63 20.89
CA GLY A 54 11.23 -11.18 20.79
C GLY A 54 11.58 -10.75 19.35
N ALA A 55 11.85 -9.46 19.15
CA ALA A 55 12.14 -8.92 17.82
C ALA A 55 13.23 -9.73 17.10
N GLN A 56 12.86 -10.36 15.97
CA GLN A 56 13.77 -11.17 15.15
C GLN A 56 14.56 -10.34 14.13
N MET A 57 14.27 -9.05 14.04
CA MET A 57 14.85 -8.13 13.07
C MET A 57 15.18 -6.79 13.74
N THR A 58 16.32 -6.23 13.39
CA THR A 58 16.74 -4.88 13.78
C THR A 58 16.71 -3.95 12.58
N TRP A 59 16.34 -2.68 12.81
CA TRP A 59 16.41 -1.66 11.77
C TRP A 59 17.86 -1.38 11.38
N GLY A 60 18.12 -1.22 10.09
CA GLY A 60 19.38 -0.68 9.56
C GLY A 60 19.40 0.86 9.60
N SER A 61 20.29 1.46 8.80
CA SER A 61 20.28 2.91 8.60
C SER A 61 19.13 3.33 7.69
N LEU A 62 18.44 4.40 8.06
CA LEU A 62 17.46 5.07 7.20
C LEU A 62 18.21 5.94 6.18
N ARG A 63 17.90 5.76 4.90
CA ARG A 63 18.37 6.64 3.82
C ARG A 63 17.18 7.13 3.01
N GLN A 64 17.23 8.39 2.61
CA GLN A 64 16.29 8.92 1.62
C GLN A 64 16.90 8.70 0.24
N GLU A 65 16.20 7.97 -0.62
CA GLU A 65 16.61 7.85 -2.02
C GLU A 65 16.53 9.24 -2.68
N GLU A 66 17.59 9.63 -3.37
CA GLU A 66 17.55 10.82 -4.22
C GLU A 66 16.57 10.55 -5.37
N ARG A 67 15.57 11.40 -5.55
CA ARG A 67 14.71 11.33 -6.74
C ARG A 67 15.52 11.80 -7.94
N ALA A 68 16.19 10.86 -8.61
CA ALA A 68 16.66 11.07 -9.97
C ALA A 68 15.44 11.10 -10.89
N VAL A 69 14.99 12.30 -11.27
CA VAL A 69 14.03 12.45 -12.36
C VAL A 69 14.84 12.43 -13.66
N GLU A 70 15.27 11.25 -14.07
CA GLU A 70 15.82 11.03 -15.41
C GLU A 70 14.67 10.67 -16.35
N GLY A 71 14.38 11.58 -17.28
CA GLY A 71 13.41 11.38 -18.34
C GLY A 71 14.02 11.73 -19.68
N THR A 72 13.68 10.96 -20.72
CA THR A 72 14.09 11.23 -22.10
C THR A 72 12.90 11.81 -22.84
N VAL A 73 13.06 13.00 -23.43
CA VAL A 73 12.06 13.59 -24.33
C VAL A 73 12.30 13.02 -25.72
N ILE A 74 11.27 12.37 -26.29
CA ILE A 74 11.29 11.85 -27.65
C ILE A 74 10.52 12.83 -28.53
N ASP A 75 11.23 13.53 -29.41
CA ASP A 75 10.67 14.49 -30.36
C ASP A 75 10.78 13.93 -31.78
N ASP A 76 9.78 13.14 -32.19
CA ASP A 76 9.73 12.47 -33.49
C ASP A 76 8.26 12.32 -33.94
N GLU A 77 8.04 11.90 -35.19
CA GLU A 77 6.71 11.60 -35.71
C GLU A 77 6.04 10.48 -34.91
N PRO A 78 4.69 10.49 -34.79
CA PRO A 78 3.96 9.59 -33.89
C PRO A 78 4.32 8.10 -34.03
N GLU A 79 4.55 7.61 -35.26
CA GLU A 79 4.87 6.21 -35.50
C GLU A 79 6.31 5.85 -35.07
N SER A 80 7.27 6.75 -35.30
CA SER A 80 8.66 6.55 -34.90
C SER A 80 8.83 6.69 -33.38
N ALA A 81 8.17 7.68 -32.78
CA ALA A 81 8.14 7.87 -31.33
C ALA A 81 7.58 6.63 -30.61
N ALA A 82 6.49 6.04 -31.11
CA ALA A 82 5.92 4.83 -30.53
C ALA A 82 6.91 3.64 -30.55
N LYS A 83 7.66 3.45 -31.66
CA LYS A 83 8.68 2.40 -31.77
C LYS A 83 9.82 2.60 -30.75
N GLN A 84 10.26 3.85 -30.58
CA GLN A 84 11.32 4.19 -29.61
C GLN A 84 10.88 3.96 -28.16
N VAL A 85 9.64 4.32 -27.80
CA VAL A 85 9.09 4.05 -26.46
C VAL A 85 9.06 2.55 -26.17
N VAL A 86 8.56 1.73 -27.11
CA VAL A 86 8.52 0.27 -26.94
C VAL A 86 9.93 -0.32 -26.79
N ALA A 87 10.91 0.17 -27.56
CA ALA A 87 12.29 -0.27 -27.44
C ALA A 87 12.87 0.02 -26.04
N ILE A 88 12.68 1.24 -25.52
CA ILE A 88 13.15 1.64 -24.18
C ILE A 88 12.47 0.80 -23.09
N LEU A 89 11.17 0.54 -23.20
CA LEU A 89 10.44 -0.24 -22.20
C LEU A 89 10.92 -1.71 -22.16
N LYS A 90 11.22 -2.30 -23.32
CA LYS A 90 11.81 -3.65 -23.41
C LYS A 90 13.22 -3.70 -22.83
N GLU A 91 14.05 -2.71 -23.15
CA GLU A 91 15.43 -2.63 -22.62
C GLU A 91 15.44 -2.55 -21.09
N ARG A 92 14.44 -1.86 -20.51
CA ARG A 92 14.28 -1.74 -19.05
C ARG A 92 13.50 -2.87 -18.40
N ASN A 93 13.11 -3.92 -19.13
CA ASN A 93 12.25 -5.01 -18.64
C ASN A 93 10.95 -4.52 -17.95
N LEU A 94 10.37 -3.45 -18.48
CA LEU A 94 9.08 -2.91 -18.01
C LEU A 94 7.90 -3.47 -18.79
N ILE A 95 8.16 -4.07 -19.96
CA ILE A 95 7.23 -4.85 -20.79
C ILE A 95 7.95 -6.06 -21.41
#